data_AF-A0A9P5SEY4-F1
#
_entry.id   AF-A0A9P5SEY4-F1
#
_cell.length_a   1.000
_cell.length_b   1.000
_cell.length_c   1.000
_cell.angle_alpha   90.00
_cell.angle_beta   90.00
_cell.angle_gamma   90.00
#
_symmetry.space_group_name_H-M   'P 1'
#
loop_
_entity.id
_entity.type
_entity.pdbx_description
1 polymer ?
#
loop_
_entity_poly.entity_id
_entity_poly.type
_entity_poly.pdbx_seq_one_letter_code
_entity_poly.pdbx_strand_id
1 'polypeptide(L)'
;MSTTVEQIEDVKSRIADLAREIMIANNGMNHENVRIGKANGFIEQGRNSITTEGIAVLKLREKSRQILLSSDKALLEWHEKVRNQKLEELAPLKAELQQAEDELRALEALLEGKNSQA
;
A
#
# COMPACT_ATOMS: atom_id res chain seq x y z
N MET A 1 -1.07 39.22 11.64
CA MET A 1 -2.26 38.36 11.56
C MET A 1 -2.36 37.90 10.12
N SER A 2 -2.33 36.59 9.86
CA SER A 2 -2.48 36.05 8.49
C SER A 2 -3.92 36.18 8.02
N THR A 3 -4.13 36.47 6.74
CA THR A 3 -5.47 36.60 6.16
C THR A 3 -6.08 35.22 5.86
N THR A 4 -7.41 35.11 5.86
CA THR A 4 -8.10 33.85 5.50
C THR A 4 -7.70 33.32 4.12
N VAL A 5 -7.32 34.21 3.20
CA VAL A 5 -6.83 33.86 1.86
C VAL A 5 -5.44 33.20 1.92
N GLU A 6 -4.52 33.72 2.72
CA GLU A 6 -3.20 33.11 2.95
C GLU A 6 -3.34 31.74 3.61
N GLN A 7 -4.22 31.61 4.62
CA GLN A 7 -4.49 30.32 5.27
C GLN A 7 -5.03 29.26 4.30
N ILE A 8 -5.90 29.66 3.36
CA ILE A 8 -6.42 28.77 2.31
C ILE A 8 -5.29 28.29 1.40
N GLU A 9 -4.38 29.18 0.99
CA GLU A 9 -3.26 28.81 0.12
C GLU A 9 -2.28 27.86 0.83
N ASP A 10 -2.01 28.10 2.12
CA ASP A 10 -1.19 27.22 2.95
C ASP A 10 -1.80 25.82 3.09
N VAL A 11 -3.12 25.73 3.31
CA VAL A 11 -3.83 24.44 3.39
C VAL A 11 -3.83 23.73 2.03
N LYS A 12 -3.99 24.45 0.91
CA LYS A 12 -3.90 23.89 -0.43
C LYS A 12 -2.52 23.31 -0.73
N SER A 13 -1.45 24.00 -0.34
CA SER A 13 -0.09 23.48 -0.48
C SER A 13 0.10 22.20 0.34
N ARG A 14 -0.37 22.17 1.59
CA ARG A 14 -0.31 20.97 2.46
C ARG A 14 -1.06 19.79 1.85
N ILE A 15 -2.27 20.00 1.31
CA ILE A 15 -3.05 18.96 0.62
C ILE A 15 -2.28 18.41 -0.58
N ALA A 16 -1.66 19.27 -1.37
CA ALA A 16 -0.89 18.85 -2.55
C ALA A 16 0.32 18.00 -2.18
N ASP A 17 1.01 18.35 -1.10
CA ASP A 17 2.15 17.57 -0.60
C ASP A 17 1.71 16.23 -0.01
N LEU A 18 0.65 16.19 0.80
CA LEU A 18 0.06 14.95 1.33
C LEU A 18 -0.42 14.01 0.20
N ALA A 19 -1.06 14.55 -0.84
CA ALA A 19 -1.50 13.78 -1.99
C ALA A 19 -0.31 13.16 -2.75
N ARG A 20 0.82 13.90 -2.87
CA ARG A 20 2.04 13.40 -3.50
C ARG A 20 2.66 12.25 -2.69
N GLU A 21 2.72 12.39 -1.37
CA GLU A 21 3.24 11.34 -0.48
C GLU A 21 2.39 10.06 -0.53
N ILE A 22 1.06 10.20 -0.49
CA ILE A 22 0.12 9.08 -0.64
C ILE A 22 0.31 8.40 -2.00
N MET A 23 0.49 9.15 -3.08
CA MET A 23 0.72 8.59 -4.41
C MET A 23 2.03 7.80 -4.48
N ILE A 24 3.12 8.31 -3.89
CA ILE A 24 4.41 7.61 -3.82
C ILE A 24 4.29 6.31 -3.02
N ALA A 25 3.65 6.37 -1.85
CA ALA A 25 3.41 5.19 -1.02
C ALA A 25 2.55 4.14 -1.73
N ASN A 26 1.49 4.54 -2.43
CA ASN A 26 0.65 3.64 -3.23
C ASN A 26 1.40 3.00 -4.40
N ASN A 27 2.25 3.74 -5.10
CA ASN A 27 3.09 3.18 -6.18
C ASN A 27 4.09 2.14 -5.63
N GLY A 28 4.67 2.41 -4.47
CA GLY A 28 5.53 1.46 -3.76
C GLY A 28 4.79 0.15 -3.41
N MET A 29 3.56 0.26 -2.90
CA MET A 29 2.72 -0.92 -2.63
C MET A 29 2.34 -1.70 -3.89
N ASN A 30 1.99 -1.01 -4.98
CA ASN A 30 1.63 -1.67 -6.24
C ASN A 30 2.80 -2.50 -6.79
N HIS A 31 4.02 -1.96 -6.74
CA HIS A 31 5.22 -2.68 -7.15
C HIS A 31 5.50 -3.91 -6.27
N GLU A 32 5.21 -3.83 -4.97
CA GLU A 32 5.30 -4.98 -4.07
C GLU A 32 4.25 -6.06 -4.41
N ASN A 33 3.00 -5.67 -4.65
CA ASN A 33 1.94 -6.60 -5.04
C ASN A 33 2.27 -7.36 -6.34
N VAL A 34 2.86 -6.67 -7.33
CA VAL A 34 3.32 -7.31 -8.57
C VAL A 34 4.46 -8.31 -8.31
N ARG A 35 5.39 -7.98 -7.41
CA ARG A 35 6.48 -8.91 -7.02
C ARG A 35 5.95 -10.16 -6.32
N ILE A 36 4.98 -10.01 -5.42
CA ILE A 36 4.27 -11.10 -4.76
C ILE A 36 3.59 -12.01 -5.79
N GLY A 37 2.82 -11.43 -6.72
CA GLY A 37 2.14 -12.19 -7.76
C GLY A 37 3.09 -13.02 -8.63
N LYS A 38 4.26 -12.47 -8.97
CA LYS A 38 5.31 -13.20 -9.71
C LYS A 38 5.92 -14.33 -8.88
N ALA A 39 6.23 -14.10 -7.61
CA ALA A 39 6.77 -15.12 -6.72
C ALA A 39 5.81 -16.31 -6.58
N ASN A 40 4.51 -16.05 -6.41
CA ASN A 40 3.48 -17.09 -6.39
C ASN A 40 3.45 -17.90 -7.70
N GLY A 41 3.60 -17.23 -8.85
CA GLY A 41 3.70 -17.91 -10.15
C GLY A 41 4.90 -18.85 -10.26
N PHE A 42 6.08 -18.44 -9.78
CA PHE A 42 7.27 -19.30 -9.76
C PHE A 42 7.10 -20.51 -8.84
N ILE A 43 6.47 -20.33 -7.69
CA ILE A 43 6.22 -21.42 -6.73
C ILE A 43 5.25 -22.44 -7.33
N GLU A 44 4.16 -21.99 -7.96
CA GLU A 44 3.18 -22.88 -8.58
C GLU A 44 3.80 -23.70 -9.74
N GLN A 45 4.69 -23.09 -10.53
CA GLN A 45 5.47 -23.82 -11.54
C GLN A 45 6.41 -24.86 -10.90
N GLY A 46 7.09 -24.49 -9.81
CA GLY A 46 7.93 -25.40 -9.04
C GLY A 46 7.16 -26.60 -8.50
N ARG A 47 5.96 -26.40 -7.95
CA ARG A 47 5.07 -27.48 -7.47
C ARG A 47 4.71 -28.46 -8.58
N ASN A 48 4.33 -27.95 -9.74
CA ASN A 48 3.88 -28.78 -10.86
C ASN A 48 5.02 -29.61 -11.50
N SER A 49 6.27 -29.13 -11.41
CA SER A 49 7.46 -29.79 -12.00
C SER A 49 7.97 -31.04 -11.24
N ILE A 50 7.46 -31.33 -10.04
CA ILE A 50 8.00 -32.37 -9.12
C ILE A 50 7.44 -33.80 -9.42
N THR A 51 6.84 -34.09 -10.58
CA THR A 51 5.92 -35.24 -10.77
C THR A 51 6.39 -36.52 -11.52
N THR A 52 7.53 -36.62 -12.23
CA THR A 52 8.14 -37.85 -12.88
C THR A 52 9.20 -38.81 -12.17
N GLU A 53 8.78 -39.99 -11.66
CA GLU A 53 9.41 -41.34 -11.35
C GLU A 53 10.78 -41.66 -10.65
N GLY A 54 10.76 -42.81 -9.89
CA GLY A 54 11.85 -43.60 -9.24
C GLY A 54 11.78 -43.64 -7.70
N ILE A 55 11.83 -44.78 -6.96
CA ILE A 55 11.58 -44.82 -5.48
C ILE A 55 12.49 -43.88 -4.65
N ALA A 56 13.79 -43.80 -4.96
CA ALA A 56 14.71 -42.85 -4.33
C ALA A 56 14.38 -41.40 -4.71
N VAL A 57 13.97 -41.19 -5.97
CA VAL A 57 13.51 -39.91 -6.51
C VAL A 57 12.18 -39.49 -5.88
N LEU A 58 11.26 -40.42 -5.56
CA LEU A 58 9.99 -40.16 -4.90
C LEU A 58 10.19 -39.63 -3.47
N LYS A 59 11.11 -40.22 -2.69
CA LYS A 59 11.44 -39.71 -1.34
C LYS A 59 12.10 -38.33 -1.41
N LEU A 60 13.02 -38.13 -2.36
CA LEU A 60 13.68 -36.84 -2.57
C LEU A 60 12.63 -35.77 -2.91
N ARG A 61 11.67 -36.11 -3.77
CA ARG A 61 10.58 -35.23 -4.18
C ARG A 61 9.58 -34.92 -3.12
N GLU A 62 9.19 -35.88 -2.28
CA GLU A 62 8.30 -35.60 -1.16
C GLU A 62 8.97 -34.63 -0.18
N LYS A 63 10.28 -34.80 0.07
CA LYS A 63 11.06 -33.85 0.88
C LYS A 63 11.18 -32.48 0.20
N SER A 64 11.45 -32.42 -1.10
CA SER A 64 11.46 -31.17 -1.88
C SER A 64 10.10 -30.50 -1.89
N ARG A 65 9.00 -31.26 -2.00
CA ARG A 65 7.62 -30.76 -1.96
C ARG A 65 7.30 -30.17 -0.59
N GLN A 66 7.69 -30.82 0.49
CA GLN A 66 7.52 -30.31 1.85
C GLN A 66 8.32 -29.02 2.09
N ILE A 67 9.57 -28.96 1.62
CA ILE A 67 10.39 -27.75 1.68
C ILE A 67 9.74 -26.63 0.86
N LEU A 68 9.26 -26.93 -0.35
CA LEU A 68 8.64 -25.93 -1.21
C LEU A 68 7.31 -25.42 -0.63
N LEU A 69 6.52 -26.29 0.00
CA LEU A 69 5.27 -25.93 0.69
C LEU A 69 5.54 -25.07 1.94
N SER A 70 6.56 -25.39 2.73
CA SER A 70 6.90 -24.60 3.92
C SER A 70 7.55 -23.26 3.57
N SER A 71 8.41 -23.22 2.54
CA SER A 71 8.97 -21.99 1.99
C SER A 71 7.90 -21.10 1.36
N ASP A 72 6.89 -21.68 0.68
CA ASP A 72 5.74 -20.92 0.16
C ASP A 72 4.96 -20.23 1.28
N LYS A 73 4.61 -21.00 2.32
CA LYS A 73 3.88 -20.44 3.47
C LYS A 73 4.65 -19.31 4.13
N ALA A 74 5.95 -19.51 4.39
CA ALA A 74 6.78 -18.48 5.03
C ALA A 74 6.95 -17.23 4.15
N LEU A 75 7.08 -17.40 2.83
CA LEU A 75 7.22 -16.27 1.90
C LEU A 75 5.92 -15.48 1.78
N LEU A 76 4.78 -16.16 1.66
CA LEU A 76 3.45 -15.54 1.66
C LEU A 76 3.20 -14.76 2.95
N GLU A 77 3.45 -15.37 4.12
CA GLU A 77 3.30 -14.71 5.41
C GLU A 77 4.20 -13.46 5.54
N TRP A 78 5.45 -13.52 5.07
CA TRP A 78 6.34 -12.37 5.06
C TRP A 78 5.80 -11.23 4.19
N HIS A 79 5.32 -11.55 2.99
CA HIS A 79 4.74 -10.56 2.08
C HIS A 79 3.45 -9.94 2.62
N GLU A 80 2.56 -10.74 3.22
CA GLU A 80 1.35 -10.22 3.87
C GLU A 80 1.69 -9.29 5.02
N LYS A 81 2.71 -9.64 5.81
CA LYS A 81 3.21 -8.78 6.88
C LYS A 81 3.72 -7.44 6.34
N VAL A 82 4.54 -7.45 5.29
CA VAL A 82 5.06 -6.23 4.65
C VAL A 82 3.91 -5.39 4.08
N ARG A 83 2.92 -6.01 3.43
CA ARG A 83 1.72 -5.33 2.94
C ARG A 83 0.96 -4.65 4.08
N ASN A 84 0.67 -5.38 5.16
CA ASN A 84 -0.10 -4.86 6.27
C ASN A 84 0.64 -3.70 6.97
N GLN A 85 1.96 -3.79 7.13
CA GLN A 85 2.79 -2.68 7.63
C GLN A 85 2.68 -1.43 6.73
N LYS A 86 2.70 -1.61 5.40
CA LYS A 86 2.54 -0.47 4.48
C LYS A 86 1.14 0.13 4.49
N LEU A 87 0.10 -0.68 4.71
CA LEU A 87 -1.26 -0.18 4.91
C LEU A 87 -1.40 0.61 6.21
N GLU A 88 -0.75 0.14 7.28
CA GLU A 88 -0.68 0.85 8.56
C GLU A 88 0.05 2.20 8.43
N GLU A 89 1.15 2.26 7.68
CA GLU A 89 1.87 3.52 7.37
C GLU A 89 1.02 4.52 6.56
N LEU A 90 0.11 4.02 5.70
CA LEU A 90 -0.77 4.86 4.86
C LEU A 90 -2.01 5.40 5.57
N ALA A 91 -2.51 4.69 6.57
CA ALA A 91 -3.70 5.08 7.32
C ALA A 91 -3.62 6.50 7.92
N PRO A 92 -2.54 6.92 8.61
CA PRO A 92 -2.45 8.27 9.16
C PRO A 92 -2.40 9.35 8.07
N LEU A 93 -1.64 9.13 6.98
CA LEU A 93 -1.56 10.09 5.87
C LEU A 93 -2.93 10.35 5.22
N LYS A 94 -3.76 9.30 5.08
CA LYS A 94 -5.13 9.44 4.57
C LYS A 94 -6.03 10.21 5.54
N ALA A 95 -5.88 10.00 6.84
CA ALA A 95 -6.63 10.75 7.85
C ALA A 95 -6.21 12.23 7.88
N GLU A 96 -4.91 12.51 7.79
CA GLU A 96 -4.37 13.87 7.71
C GLU A 96 -4.84 14.60 6.45
N LEU A 97 -4.87 13.92 5.30
CA LEU A 97 -5.43 14.47 4.06
C LEU A 97 -6.90 14.84 4.25
N GLN A 98 -7.71 13.93 4.80
CA GLN A 98 -9.13 14.20 5.04
C GLN A 98 -9.34 15.40 5.96
N GLN A 99 -8.55 15.50 7.04
CA GLN A 99 -8.63 16.63 7.96
C GLN A 99 -8.25 17.95 7.28
N ALA A 100 -7.23 17.96 6.42
CA ALA A 100 -6.83 19.14 5.67
C ALA A 100 -7.90 19.56 4.64
N GLU A 101 -8.56 18.60 3.97
CA GLU A 101 -9.68 18.88 3.07
C GLU A 101 -10.89 19.48 3.81
N ASP A 102 -11.19 19.00 5.01
CA ASP A 102 -12.26 19.54 5.85
C ASP A 102 -11.91 20.95 6.38
N GLU A 103 -10.64 21.18 6.74
CA GLU A 103 -10.11 22.51 7.09
C GLU A 103 -10.28 23.49 5.93
N LEU A 104 -9.91 23.07 4.71
CA LEU A 104 -10.07 23.87 3.50
C LEU A 104 -11.54 24.24 3.26
N ARG A 105 -12.45 23.26 3.32
CA ARG A 105 -13.88 23.47 3.11
C ARG A 105 -14.47 24.47 4.12
N ALA A 106 -14.05 24.39 5.39
CA ALA A 106 -14.48 25.32 6.42
C ALA A 106 -13.99 26.75 6.16
N LEU A 107 -12.72 26.92 5.75
CA LEU A 107 -12.15 28.23 5.42
C LEU A 107 -12.81 28.85 4.18
N GLU A 108 -13.09 28.06 3.14
CA GLU A 108 -13.80 28.51 1.93
C GLU A 108 -15.22 28.96 2.26
N ALA A 109 -15.96 28.22 3.09
CA ALA A 109 -17.31 28.59 3.53
C ALA A 109 -17.31 29.89 4.36
N LEU A 110 -16.32 30.10 5.22
CA LEU A 110 -16.15 31.35 5.96
C LEU A 110 -15.86 32.54 5.05
N LEU A 111 -15.09 32.33 3.98
CA LEU A 111 -14.79 33.36 2.99
C LEU A 111 -16.04 33.73 2.17
N GLU A 112 -16.81 32.75 1.69
CA GLU A 112 -18.07 32.97 0.99
C GLU A 112 -19.12 33.66 1.88
N GLY A 113 -19.22 33.25 3.15
CA GLY A 113 -20.13 33.86 4.12
C GLY A 113 -19.82 35.34 4.39
N LYS A 114 -18.52 35.71 4.45
CA LYS A 114 -18.09 37.11 4.56
C LYS A 114 -18.37 37.90 3.29
N ASN A 115 -18.19 37.30 2.11
CA ASN A 115 -18.43 37.96 0.83
C ASN A 115 -19.93 38.14 0.50
N SER A 116 -20.81 37.32 1.06
CA SER A 116 -22.27 37.43 0.88
C SER A 116 -22.95 38.46 1.80
N GLN A 117 -22.21 39.00 2.78
CA GLN A 117 -22.69 40.04 3.71
C GLN A 117 -22.18 41.46 3.35
N ALA A 118 -21.31 41.57 2.34
CA ALA A 118 -20.78 42.83 1.81
C ALA A 118 -21.59 43.29 0.59
#